data_AF-A0A350PCZ4-F1
#
_entry.id   AF-A0A350PCZ4-F1
#
_cell.length_a   1.000
_cell.length_b   1.000
_cell.length_c   1.000
_cell.angle_alpha   90.00
_cell.angle_beta   90.00
_cell.angle_gamma   90.00
#
_symmetry.space_group_name_H-M   'P 1'
#
loop_
_entity.id
_entity.type
_entity.pdbx_description
1 polymer ?
#
loop_
_entity_poly.entity_id
_entity_poly.type
_entity_poly.pdbx_seq_one_letter_code
_entity_poly.pdbx_strand_id
1 'polypeptide(L)'
;MDEEPTPIDEVQNKLIEFIKNPEGNEELSISPQAAIVSLKTVRQTPYRIYIDMLDEVIGAYAFLRNEAANENFSRDYSQLNKEQKDIVDDIYPKKISIAEPDPE
;
A
#
# COMPACT_ATOMS: atom_id res chain seq x y z
N MET A 1 0.23 15.09 9.41
CA MET A 1 1.33 14.51 8.61
C MET A 1 2.14 15.66 8.08
N ASP A 2 3.29 15.93 8.70
CA ASP A 2 4.27 16.84 8.14
C ASP A 2 4.64 16.34 6.74
N GLU A 3 4.47 17.21 5.74
CA GLU A 3 4.75 16.94 4.33
C GLU A 3 6.26 16.94 4.08
N GLU A 4 6.99 16.09 4.79
CA GLU A 4 8.40 15.89 4.50
C GLU A 4 8.55 15.10 3.19
N PRO A 5 9.34 15.61 2.24
CA PRO A 5 9.58 14.92 0.98
C PRO A 5 10.20 13.56 1.27
N THR A 6 9.51 12.50 0.87
CA THR A 6 9.96 11.12 1.06
C THR A 6 10.62 10.63 -0.22
N PRO A 7 11.85 10.09 -0.17
CA PRO A 7 12.48 9.42 -1.29
C PRO A 7 11.62 8.26 -1.82
N ILE A 8 11.59 8.04 -3.13
CA ILE A 8 10.71 7.04 -3.76
C ILE A 8 10.95 5.63 -3.20
N ASP A 9 12.21 5.29 -2.89
CA ASP A 9 12.65 4.03 -2.32
C ASP A 9 12.21 3.82 -0.86
N GLU A 10 11.80 4.87 -0.17
CA GLU A 10 11.23 4.80 1.18
C GLU A 10 9.70 4.73 1.19
N VAL A 11 9.04 5.05 0.06
CA VAL A 11 7.58 5.11 -0.04
C VAL A 11 6.95 3.76 0.30
N GLN A 12 7.48 2.65 -0.23
CA GLN A 12 6.95 1.32 0.08
C GLN A 12 6.97 1.01 1.58
N ASN A 13 8.06 1.33 2.29
CA ASN A 13 8.18 1.06 3.72
C ASN A 13 7.20 1.90 4.54
N LYS A 14 7.06 3.20 4.21
CA LYS A 14 6.07 4.06 4.87
C LYS A 14 4.64 3.60 4.63
N LEU A 15 4.33 3.08 3.44
CA LEU A 15 3.02 2.51 3.14
C LEU A 15 2.74 1.25 3.95
N ILE A 16 3.73 0.36 4.09
CA ILE A 16 3.62 -0.84 4.93
C ILE A 16 3.33 -0.44 6.38
N GLU A 17 4.08 0.53 6.92
CA GLU A 17 3.89 1.04 8.28
C GLU A 17 2.51 1.66 8.47
N PHE A 18 2.09 2.53 7.54
CA PHE A 18 0.77 3.16 7.55
C PHE A 18 -0.38 2.14 7.54
N ILE A 19 -0.25 1.06 6.76
CA ILE A 19 -1.29 0.03 6.62
C ILE A 19 -1.33 -0.88 7.85
N LYS A 20 -0.17 -1.33 8.36
CA LYS A 20 -0.11 -2.25 9.52
C LYS A 20 -0.39 -1.55 10.84
N ASN A 21 0.10 -0.32 10.99
CA ASN A 21 0.08 0.47 12.23
C ASN A 21 0.33 -0.37 13.51
N PRO A 22 1.47 -1.08 13.61
CA PRO A 22 1.70 -2.04 14.69
C PRO A 22 1.78 -1.38 16.07
N GLU A 23 2.18 -0.11 16.14
CA GLU A 23 2.29 0.65 17.39
C GLU A 23 1.01 1.39 17.78
N GLY A 24 -0.04 1.32 16.95
CA GLY A 24 -1.31 1.99 17.22
C GLY A 24 -1.22 3.50 17.21
N ASN A 25 -0.38 4.07 16.35
CA ASN A 25 -0.24 5.51 16.17
C ASN A 25 -1.56 6.10 15.62
N GLU A 26 -2.10 7.11 16.29
CA GLU A 26 -3.36 7.78 15.93
C GLU A 26 -3.28 8.52 14.59
N GLU A 27 -2.07 8.80 14.10
CA GLU A 27 -1.85 9.44 12.79
C GLU A 27 -1.85 8.45 11.61
N LEU A 28 -1.76 7.14 11.88
CA LEU A 28 -1.75 6.09 10.84
C LEU A 28 -3.13 5.43 10.72
N SER A 29 -3.26 4.47 9.80
CA SER A 29 -4.53 3.76 9.67
C SER A 29 -4.85 2.94 10.92
N ILE A 30 -6.12 2.93 11.32
CA ILE A 30 -6.59 2.17 12.49
C ILE A 30 -6.45 0.66 12.26
N SER A 31 -6.55 0.21 11.00
CA SER A 31 -6.32 -1.19 10.63
C SER A 31 -6.08 -1.32 9.12
N PRO A 32 -5.50 -2.44 8.66
CA PRO A 32 -5.43 -2.74 7.23
C PRO A 32 -6.77 -2.62 6.50
N GLN A 33 -7.88 -2.98 7.15
CA GLN A 33 -9.22 -2.87 6.57
C GLN A 33 -9.68 -1.42 6.43
N ALA A 34 -9.22 -0.51 7.29
CA ALA A 34 -9.57 0.90 7.27
C ALA A 34 -8.61 1.73 6.40
N ALA A 35 -7.46 1.18 6.00
CA ALA A 35 -6.45 1.89 5.23
C ALA A 35 -6.99 2.31 3.86
N ILE A 36 -6.84 3.60 3.54
CA ILE A 36 -7.15 4.17 2.23
C ILE A 36 -5.90 4.92 1.77
N VAL A 37 -5.28 4.44 0.70
CA VAL A 37 -4.12 5.09 0.09
C VAL A 37 -4.62 6.02 -1.01
N SER A 38 -4.43 7.33 -0.83
CA SER A 38 -4.82 8.33 -1.82
C SER A 38 -3.58 8.83 -2.57
N LEU A 39 -3.50 8.54 -3.87
CA LEU A 39 -2.46 9.07 -4.74
C LEU A 39 -2.98 10.34 -5.42
N LYS A 40 -2.34 11.47 -5.11
CA LYS A 40 -2.59 12.77 -5.73
C LYS A 40 -1.29 13.25 -6.39
N THR A 41 -1.42 13.81 -7.58
CA THR A 41 -0.29 14.39 -8.31
C THR A 41 -0.70 15.74 -8.86
N VAL A 42 0.25 16.66 -9.00
CA VAL A 42 0.04 17.90 -9.77
C VAL A 42 0.38 17.67 -11.23
N ARG A 43 -0.22 18.43 -12.15
CA ARG A 43 -0.02 18.28 -13.61
C ARG A 43 1.44 18.34 -14.08
N GLN A 44 2.30 19.04 -13.35
CA GLN A 44 3.73 19.14 -13.67
C GLN A 44 4.54 17.90 -13.29
N THR A 45 3.95 16.96 -12.53
CA THR A 45 4.61 15.71 -12.14
C THR A 45 4.95 14.90 -13.39
N PRO A 46 6.23 14.56 -13.62
CA PRO A 46 6.59 13.71 -14.74
C PRO A 46 5.83 12.39 -14.66
N TYR A 47 5.26 11.94 -15.78
CA TYR A 47 4.48 10.70 -15.83
C TYR A 47 5.22 9.49 -15.24
N ARG A 48 6.55 9.45 -15.40
CA ARG A 48 7.38 8.41 -14.80
C ARG A 48 7.28 8.36 -13.27
N ILE A 49 7.29 9.51 -12.61
CA ILE A 49 7.16 9.57 -11.13
C ILE A 49 5.80 9.05 -10.69
N TYR A 50 4.74 9.35 -11.45
CA TYR A 50 3.42 8.80 -11.18
C TYR A 50 3.40 7.26 -11.28
N ILE A 51 4.05 6.69 -12.29
CA ILE A 51 4.19 5.23 -12.43
C ILE A 51 5.03 4.65 -11.31
N ASP A 52 6.17 5.25 -10.99
CA ASP A 52 7.05 4.79 -9.92
C ASP A 52 6.27 4.75 -8.58
N MET A 53 5.47 5.79 -8.28
CA MET A 53 4.61 5.81 -7.09
C MET A 53 3.55 4.69 -7.07
N LEU A 54 2.95 4.37 -8.23
CA LEU A 54 2.01 3.25 -8.32
C LEU A 54 2.70 1.91 -8.07
N ASP A 55 3.92 1.74 -8.58
CA ASP A 55 4.70 0.53 -8.37
C ASP A 55 5.04 0.35 -6.88
N GLU A 56 5.41 1.42 -6.16
CA GLU A 56 5.65 1.38 -4.72
C GLU A 56 4.39 0.98 -3.93
N VAL A 57 3.21 1.52 -4.30
CA VAL A 57 1.94 1.16 -3.68
C VAL A 57 1.61 -0.32 -3.93
N ILE A 58 1.74 -0.79 -5.17
CA ILE A 58 1.50 -2.18 -5.51
C ILE A 58 2.49 -3.11 -4.80
N GLY A 59 3.76 -2.70 -4.72
CA GLY A 59 4.83 -3.40 -4.02
C GLY A 59 4.56 -3.55 -2.52
N ALA A 60 4.08 -2.49 -1.87
CA ALA A 60 3.70 -2.53 -0.46
C ALA A 60 2.62 -3.59 -0.19
N TYR A 61 1.54 -3.60 -0.97
CA TYR A 61 0.50 -4.62 -0.83
C TYR A 61 0.96 -6.02 -1.21
N ALA A 62 1.84 -6.15 -2.20
CA ALA A 62 2.41 -7.45 -2.57
C ALA A 62 3.23 -8.04 -1.41
N PHE A 63 4.05 -7.21 -0.76
CA PHE A 63 4.81 -7.59 0.44
C PHE A 63 3.87 -8.01 1.59
N LEU A 64 2.91 -7.16 1.96
CA LEU A 64 1.96 -7.42 3.04
C LEU A 64 1.17 -8.72 2.83
N ARG A 65 0.69 -8.94 1.61
CA ARG A 65 -0.05 -10.15 1.26
C ARG A 65 0.84 -11.38 1.25
N ASN A 66 2.10 -11.26 0.84
CA ASN A 66 3.04 -12.38 0.91
C ASN A 66 3.40 -12.74 2.36
N GLU A 67 3.53 -11.73 3.24
CA GLU A 67 3.70 -11.92 4.67
C GLU A 67 2.50 -12.66 5.27
N ALA A 68 1.27 -12.17 5.06
CA ALA A 68 0.05 -12.84 5.52
C ALA A 68 -0.12 -14.25 4.94
N ALA A 69 0.23 -14.47 3.67
CA ALA A 69 0.20 -15.80 3.07
C ALA A 69 1.14 -16.78 3.78
N ASN A 70 2.36 -16.35 4.09
CA ASN A 70 3.34 -17.15 4.81
C ASN A 70 2.89 -17.41 6.26
N GLU A 71 2.33 -16.42 6.94
CA GLU A 71 1.82 -16.56 8.32
C GLU A 71 0.62 -17.52 8.41
N ASN A 72 -0.32 -17.45 7.46
CA ASN A 72 -1.56 -18.23 7.51
C ASN A 72 -1.45 -19.62 6.86
N PHE A 73 -0.59 -19.77 5.85
CA PHE A 73 -0.53 -20.98 5.02
C PHE A 73 0.88 -21.53 4.81
N SER A 74 1.91 -20.88 5.35
CA SER A 74 3.33 -21.26 5.17
C SER A 74 3.75 -21.39 3.72
N ARG A 75 3.18 -20.54 2.85
CA ARG A 75 3.42 -20.49 1.41
C ARG A 75 3.39 -19.06 0.92
N ASP A 76 4.11 -18.79 -0.16
CA ASP A 76 4.03 -17.50 -0.82
C ASP A 76 2.63 -17.27 -1.43
N TYR A 77 2.22 -16.00 -1.49
CA TYR A 77 0.92 -15.59 -2.03
C TYR A 77 0.70 -16.12 -3.45
N SER A 78 1.76 -16.19 -4.26
CA SER A 78 1.72 -16.71 -5.63
C SER A 78 1.29 -18.19 -5.71
N GLN A 79 1.58 -18.98 -4.66
CA GLN A 79 1.33 -20.41 -4.56
C GLN A 79 -0.04 -20.76 -3.96
N LEU A 80 -0.78 -19.76 -3.46
CA LEU A 80 -2.09 -19.94 -2.86
C LEU A 80 -3.16 -20.27 -3.93
N ASN A 81 -4.13 -21.10 -3.53
CA ASN A 81 -5.34 -21.28 -4.32
C ASN A 81 -6.28 -20.07 -4.20
N LYS A 82 -7.39 -20.06 -4.93
CA LYS A 82 -8.32 -18.92 -4.95
C LYS A 82 -8.88 -18.58 -3.56
N GLU A 83 -9.40 -19.58 -2.84
CA GLU A 83 -10.00 -19.37 -1.51
C GLU A 83 -9.00 -18.82 -0.50
N GLN A 84 -7.75 -19.32 -0.54
CA GLN A 84 -6.66 -18.82 0.29
C GLN A 84 -6.27 -17.39 -0.08
N LYS A 85 -6.25 -17.06 -1.38
CA LYS A 85 -5.99 -15.68 -1.83
C LYS A 85 -7.08 -14.73 -1.38
N ASP A 86 -8.34 -15.14 -1.45
CA ASP A 86 -9.47 -14.32 -1.00
C ASP A 86 -9.32 -13.98 0.50
N ILE A 87 -8.92 -14.94 1.34
CA ILE A 87 -8.63 -14.69 2.77
C ILE A 87 -7.50 -13.66 2.96
N VAL A 88 -6.38 -13.81 2.23
CA VAL A 88 -5.26 -12.86 2.33
C VAL A 88 -5.65 -11.46 1.82
N ASP A 89 -6.46 -11.41 0.78
CA ASP A 89 -6.95 -10.17 0.19
C ASP A 89 -7.90 -9.43 1.13
N ASP A 90 -8.69 -10.16 1.92
CA ASP A 90 -9.55 -9.61 2.97
C ASP A 90 -8.76 -9.10 4.19
N ILE A 91 -7.60 -9.73 4.49
CA ILE A 91 -6.67 -9.23 5.52
C ILE A 91 -6.04 -7.90 5.07
N TYR A 92 -5.63 -7.79 3.81
CA TYR A 92 -5.02 -6.58 3.24
C TYR A 92 -5.78 -6.09 2.00
N PRO A 93 -6.97 -5.47 2.19
CA PRO A 93 -7.77 -4.98 1.08
C PRO A 93 -7.09 -3.77 0.42
N LYS A 94 -6.94 -3.83 -0.91
CA LYS A 94 -6.35 -2.74 -1.69
C LYS A 94 -7.37 -1.64 -1.94
N LYS A 95 -7.41 -0.63 -1.05
CA LYS A 95 -8.25 0.57 -1.22
C LYS A 95 -7.38 1.74 -1.68
N ILE A 96 -7.22 1.85 -2.99
CA ILE A 96 -6.42 2.90 -3.62
C ILE A 96 -7.37 3.89 -4.30
N SER A 97 -7.25 5.16 -3.93
CA SER A 97 -7.93 6.28 -4.59
C SER A 97 -6.92 7.03 -5.45
N ILE A 98 -7.13 7.04 -6.76
CA ILE A 98 -6.27 7.75 -7.71
C ILE A 98 -7.05 8.97 -8.20
N ALA A 99 -6.54 10.15 -7.92
CA ALA A 99 -7.10 11.39 -8.44
C ALA A 99 -6.45 11.73 -9.80
N GLU A 100 -7.22 12.36 -10.69
CA GLU A 100 -6.63 13.04 -11.83
C GLU A 100 -5.65 14.11 -11.35
N PRO A 101 -4.61 14.43 -12.13
CA PRO A 101 -3.64 15.42 -11.72
C PRO A 101 -4.28 16.79 -11.55
N ASP A 102 -4.08 17.40 -10.38
CA ASP A 102 -4.64 18.72 -10.09
C ASP A 102 -4.09 19.76 -11.07
N PRO A 103 -4.94 20.71 -11.53
CA PRO A 103 -4.55 21.71 -12.52
C PRO A 103 -3.57 22.77 -11.99
N GLU A 104 -3.37 22.86 -10.66
CA GLU A 104 -2.56 23.88 -9.99
C GLU A 104 -1.43 23.26 -9.15
#